data_AF-A0A3C1L8C2-F1
#
_entry.id   AF-A0A3C1L8C2-F1
#
_cell.length_a   1.000
_cell.length_b   1.000
_cell.length_c   1.000
_cell.angle_alpha   90.00
_cell.angle_beta   90.00
_cell.angle_gamma   90.00
#
_symmetry.space_group_name_H-M   'P 1'
#
loop_
_entity.id
_entity.type
_entity.pdbx_description
1 polymer ?
#
loop_
_entity_poly.entity_id
_entity_poly.type
_entity_poly.pdbx_seq_one_letter_code
_entity_poly.pdbx_strand_id
1 'polypeptide(L)' 'MHTVGMFLGKDLIVWLLLALGGALFAGNLMAVIRPPAAPKQEGDLEQAPRARSISMAALGFVVAVAALASLAAR' A
#
# COMPACT_ATOMS: atom_id res chain seq x y z
N MET A 1 -16.82 14.35 -22.74
CA MET A 1 -16.24 13.07 -22.28
C MET A 1 -14.72 12.98 -22.48
N HIS A 2 -13.95 14.04 -22.25
CA HIS A 2 -12.48 14.04 -22.49
C HIS A 2 -11.64 13.60 -21.27
N THR A 3 -12.14 13.76 -20.05
CA THR A 3 -11.38 13.51 -18.82
C THR A 3 -11.24 12.02 -18.48
N VAL A 4 -12.28 11.22 -18.77
CA VAL A 4 -12.29 9.78 -18.50
C VAL A 4 -11.27 9.04 -19.36
N GLY A 5 -11.03 9.48 -20.61
CA GLY A 5 -10.02 8.88 -21.49
C GLY A 5 -8.58 9.09 -21.00
N MET A 6 -8.30 10.19 -20.30
CA MET A 6 -7.00 10.44 -19.69
C MET A 6 -6.82 9.61 -18.42
N PHE A 7 -7.85 9.55 -17.57
CA PHE A 7 -7.83 8.88 -16.26
C PHE A 7 -7.94 7.34 -16.33
N LEU A 8 -8.86 6.79 -17.13
CA LEU A 8 -9.10 5.34 -17.29
C LEU A 8 -8.48 4.74 -18.56
N GLY A 9 -7.97 5.55 -19.49
CA GLY A 9 -7.35 5.06 -20.73
C GLY A 9 -5.84 4.98 -20.64
N LYS A 10 -5.19 6.14 -20.62
CA LYS A 10 -3.73 6.26 -20.76
C LYS A 10 -2.96 5.99 -19.46
N ASP A 11 -3.54 6.38 -18.34
CA ASP A 11 -2.88 6.36 -17.02
C ASP A 11 -3.58 5.47 -16.00
N LEU A 12 -4.53 4.62 -16.45
CA LEU A 12 -5.30 3.71 -15.56
C LEU A 12 -4.39 2.86 -14.68
N ILE A 13 -3.38 2.22 -15.27
CA ILE A 13 -2.45 1.38 -14.53
C ILE A 13 -1.67 2.20 -13.50
N VAL A 14 -1.29 3.44 -13.82
CA VAL A 14 -0.58 4.33 -12.89
C VAL A 14 -1.49 4.69 -11.70
N TRP A 15 -2.75 5.03 -11.96
CA TRP A 15 -3.73 5.30 -10.91
C TRP A 15 -4.04 4.08 -10.05
N LEU A 16 -4.15 2.88 -10.65
CA LEU A 16 -4.34 1.63 -9.93
C LEU A 16 -3.12 1.28 -9.06
N LEU A 17 -1.91 1.46 -9.58
CA LEU A 17 -0.68 1.25 -8.81
C LEU A 17 -0.56 2.24 -7.67
N LEU A 18 -0.92 3.51 -7.89
CA LEU A 18 -0.96 4.51 -6.83
C LEU A 18 -1.95 4.14 -5.72
N ALA A 19 -3.17 3.76 -6.09
CA ALA A 19 -4.19 3.35 -5.14
C ALA A 19 -3.78 2.09 -4.37
N LEU A 20 -3.27 1.08 -5.06
CA LEU A 20 -2.85 -0.19 -4.46
C LEU A 20 -1.62 -0.01 -3.56
N GLY A 21 -0.59 0.71 -4.04
CA GLY A 21 0.61 1.02 -3.25
C GLY A 21 0.29 1.84 -2.01
N GLY A 22 -0.55 2.87 -2.16
CA GLY A 22 -1.03 3.70 -1.06
C GLY A 22 -1.82 2.91 -0.02
N ALA A 23 -2.75 2.05 -0.46
CA ALA A 23 -3.52 1.19 0.44
C ALA A 23 -2.63 0.18 1.17
N LEU A 24 -1.66 -0.44 0.48
CA LEU A 24 -0.73 -1.39 1.08
C LEU A 24 0.17 -0.72 2.13
N PHE A 25 0.67 0.49 1.84
CA PHE A 25 1.44 1.27 2.80
C PHE A 25 0.61 1.66 4.01
N ALA A 26 -0.57 2.26 3.80
CA ALA A 26 -1.43 2.74 4.88
C ALA A 26 -1.92 1.59 5.78
N GLY A 27 -2.34 0.46 5.20
CA GLY A 27 -2.80 -0.70 5.95
C GLY A 27 -1.71 -1.32 6.82
N ASN A 28 -0.49 -1.48 6.28
CA ASN A 28 0.62 -2.00 7.08
C ASN A 28 1.13 -0.98 8.11
N LEU A 29 1.14 0.32 7.78
CA LEU A 29 1.50 1.36 8.74
C LEU A 29 0.51 1.40 9.92
N MET A 30 -0.78 1.27 9.65
CA MET A 30 -1.82 1.16 10.69
C MET A 30 -1.63 -0.08 11.56
N ALA A 31 -1.20 -1.21 11.00
CA ALA A 31 -0.88 -2.41 11.76
C ALA A 31 0.35 -2.24 12.68
N VAL A 32 1.30 -1.36 12.30
CA VAL A 32 2.44 -0.99 13.14
C VAL A 32 2.04 -0.01 14.24
N ILE A 33 1.23 1.01 13.92
CA ILE A 33 0.78 2.03 14.89
C ILE A 33 -0.19 1.42 15.92
N ARG A 34 -1.08 0.54 15.47
CA ARG A 34 -2.04 -0.16 16.32
C ARG A 34 -1.88 -1.66 16.16
N PRO A 35 -0.84 -2.25 16.78
CA PRO A 35 -0.69 -3.70 16.80
C PRO A 35 -1.91 -4.32 17.50
N PRO A 36 -2.41 -5.47 17.03
CA PRO A 36 -3.46 -6.20 17.73
C PRO A 36 -2.99 -6.57 19.15
N ALA A 37 -3.84 -6.31 20.15
CA ALA A 37 -3.48 -6.30 21.57
C ALA A 37 -3.29 -7.70 22.21
N ALA A 38 -3.66 -8.78 21.52
CA ALA A 38 -3.44 -10.13 22.04
C ALA A 38 -3.41 -11.18 20.91
N PRO A 39 -2.59 -12.23 21.05
CA PRO A 39 -2.73 -13.46 20.26
C PRO A 39 -4.15 -14.00 20.44
N LYS A 40 -4.83 -14.30 19.33
CA LYS A 40 -6.26 -14.66 19.35
C LYS A 40 -6.51 -16.13 19.66
N GLN A 41 -5.48 -16.96 19.62
CA GLN A 41 -5.58 -18.42 19.73
C GLN A 41 -4.38 -18.99 20.49
N GLU A 42 -4.60 -20.10 21.17
CA GLU A 42 -3.54 -20.86 21.84
C GLU A 42 -2.64 -21.50 20.77
N GLY A 43 -1.38 -21.07 20.69
CA GLY A 43 -0.42 -21.42 19.62
C GLY A 43 -0.07 -20.29 18.65
N ASP A 44 -0.69 -19.12 18.81
CA ASP A 44 -0.32 -17.91 18.06
C ASP A 44 1.00 -17.33 18.61
N LEU A 45 1.87 -16.82 17.73
CA LEU A 45 3.19 -16.33 18.13
C LEU A 45 3.06 -15.14 19.10
N GLU A 46 3.86 -15.12 20.18
CA GLU A 46 3.91 -14.00 21.14
C GLU A 46 4.16 -12.64 20.45
N GLN A 47 4.76 -12.68 19.25
CA GLN A 47 4.94 -11.53 18.40
C GLN A 47 4.75 -11.94 16.93
N ALA A 48 3.71 -11.38 16.28
CA ALA A 48 3.55 -11.49 14.84
C ALA A 48 4.83 -10.99 14.13
N PRO A 49 5.29 -11.61 13.02
CA PRO A 49 6.53 -11.25 12.34
C PRO A 49 6.48 -9.83 11.76
N ARG A 50 6.84 -8.84 12.60
CA ARG A 50 6.86 -7.40 12.29
C ARG A 50 7.68 -7.09 11.05
N ALA A 51 8.75 -7.86 10.82
CA ALA A 51 9.61 -7.76 9.64
C ALA A 51 8.83 -7.92 8.32
N ARG A 52 7.80 -8.80 8.28
CA ARG A 52 6.99 -9.04 7.07
C ARG A 52 6.02 -7.89 6.79
N SER A 53 5.40 -7.31 7.82
CA SER A 53 4.52 -6.15 7.62
C SER A 53 5.30 -4.91 7.21
N ILE A 54 6.49 -4.69 7.77
CA ILE A 54 7.33 -3.54 7.42
C ILE A 54 7.83 -3.64 5.97
N SER A 55 8.22 -4.83 5.51
CA SER A 55 8.65 -5.01 4.11
C SER A 55 7.51 -4.78 3.12
N MET A 56 6.29 -5.24 3.43
CA MET A 56 5.10 -4.96 2.63
C MET A 56 4.73 -3.48 2.64
N ALA A 57 4.84 -2.79 3.78
CA ALA A 57 4.64 -1.35 3.87
C ALA A 57 5.64 -0.60 2.96
N ALA A 58 6.93 -0.92 3.06
CA ALA A 58 7.98 -0.29 2.27
C ALA A 58 7.79 -0.52 0.77
N LEU A 59 7.41 -1.73 0.36
CA LEU A 59 7.08 -2.04 -1.03
C LEU A 59 5.89 -1.20 -1.53
N GLY A 60 4.80 -1.14 -0.76
CA GLY A 60 3.63 -0.32 -1.08
C GLY A 60 3.98 1.16 -1.22
N PHE A 61 4.84 1.66 -0.34
CA PHE A 61 5.34 3.03 -0.39
C PHE A 61 6.16 3.32 -1.64
N VAL A 62 7.12 2.45 -1.98
CA VAL A 62 7.94 2.60 -3.19
C VAL A 62 7.07 2.61 -4.44
N VAL A 63 6.09 1.71 -4.53
CA VAL A 63 5.13 1.67 -5.65
C VAL A 63 4.29 2.94 -5.71
N ALA A 64 3.78 3.44 -4.57
CA ALA A 64 3.01 4.67 -4.52
C ALA A 64 3.81 5.90 -4.97
N VAL A 65 5.05 6.04 -4.48
CA VAL A 65 5.95 7.14 -4.87
C VAL A 65 6.30 7.06 -6.36
N ALA A 66 6.61 5.87 -6.88
CA ALA A 66 6.90 5.68 -8.29
C ALA A 66 5.70 6.01 -9.19
N ALA A 67 4.48 5.65 -8.76
CA ALA A 67 3.26 5.98 -9.48
C ALA A 67 2.96 7.49 -9.45
N LEU A 68 3.14 8.15 -8.29
CA LEU A 68 3.04 9.61 -8.19
C LEU A 68 4.05 10.33 -9.09
N ALA A 69 5.31 9.90 -9.07
CA ALA A 69 6.34 10.47 -9.93
C ALA A 69 6.02 10.26 -11.41
N SER A 70 5.51 9.08 -11.77
CA SER A 70 5.09 8.77 -13.14
C SER A 70 3.91 9.62 -13.61
N LEU A 71 3.02 10.04 -12.70
CA LEU A 71 1.92 10.95 -13.00
C LEU A 71 2.39 12.41 -13.08
N ALA A 72 3.32 12.82 -12.21
CA ALA A 72 3.87 14.18 -12.19
C ALA A 72 4.82 14.48 -13.37
N ALA A 73 5.43 13.47 -13.96
CA ALA A 73 6.36 13.59 -15.09
C ALA A 73 5.67 13.55 -16.48
N ARG A 74 4.33 13.54 -16.54
CA ARG A 74 3.51 13.49 -17.77
C ARG A 74 2.81 14.81 -18.02
#